data_AF-A0A6M3MGW6-F1
#
_entry.id   AF-A0A6M3MGW6-F1
#
_cell.length_a   1.000
_cell.length_b   1.000
_cell.length_c   1.000
_cell.angle_alpha   90.00
_cell.angle_beta   90.00
_cell.angle_gamma   90.00
#
_symmetry.space_group_name_H-M   'P 1'
#
loop_
_entity.id
_entity.type
_entity.pdbx_description
1 polymer ?
#
loop_
_entity_poly.entity_id
_entity_poly.type
_entity_poly.pdbx_seq_one_letter_code
_entity_poly.pdbx_strand_id
1 'polypeptide(L)' 'MYFTTVKPAGAIIGEAVLVDCVREHPSVWFVGPYGLVLCEAKLYDKPIPCKGKLGFFEPDIPQ' A
#
# COMPACT_ATOMS: atom_id res chain seq x y z
N MET A 1 8.66 -14.09 -29.71
CA MET A 1 9.46 -13.35 -28.71
C MET A 1 8.47 -12.64 -27.80
N TYR A 2 8.13 -13.26 -26.66
CA TYR A 2 7.22 -12.65 -25.69
C TYR A 2 8.04 -11.77 -24.76
N PHE A 3 7.93 -10.45 -24.92
CA PHE A 3 8.46 -9.53 -23.92
C PHE A 3 7.58 -9.66 -22.68
N THR A 4 8.00 -10.42 -21.68
CA THR A 4 7.43 -10.33 -20.34
C THR A 4 7.84 -8.98 -19.76
N THR A 5 6.98 -7.97 -19.88
CA THR A 5 7.13 -6.71 -19.16
C THR A 5 7.07 -7.02 -17.67
N VAL A 6 8.23 -7.14 -17.03
CA VAL A 6 8.32 -7.27 -15.58
C VAL A 6 7.69 -6.01 -14.99
N LYS A 7 6.58 -6.14 -14.25
CA LYS A 7 6.09 -5.02 -13.44
C LYS A 7 7.18 -4.69 -12.43
N PRO A 8 7.63 -3.43 -12.30
CA PRO A 8 8.60 -3.08 -11.27
C PRO A 8 8.01 -3.44 -9.91
N ALA A 9 8.66 -4.36 -9.21
CA ALA A 9 8.36 -4.67 -7.81
C ALA A 9 9.21 -3.75 -6.92
N GLY A 10 8.69 -3.41 -5.73
CA GLY A 10 9.39 -2.51 -4.80
C GLY A 10 9.24 -1.03 -5.16
N ALA A 11 8.01 -0.55 -5.14
CA ALA A 11 7.71 0.87 -5.30
C ALA A 11 6.49 1.27 -4.47
N ILE A 12 6.45 2.52 -4.05
CA ILE A 12 5.24 3.17 -3.53
C ILE A 12 4.43 3.63 -4.75
N ILE A 13 3.18 3.21 -4.83
CA ILE A 13 2.30 3.49 -5.98
C ILE A 13 1.23 4.55 -5.67
N GLY A 14 1.10 4.94 -4.42
CA GLY A 14 0.03 5.82 -3.96
C GLY A 14 0.00 5.93 -2.45
N GLU A 15 -1.03 6.60 -1.97
CA GLU A 15 -1.30 6.85 -0.56
C GLU A 15 -2.79 6.69 -0.26
N ALA A 16 -3.11 6.52 1.02
CA ALA A 16 -4.47 6.58 1.54
C ALA A 16 -4.42 7.09 2.99
N VAL A 17 -5.51 7.67 3.46
CA VAL A 17 -5.63 8.17 4.83
C VAL A 17 -6.10 7.04 5.73
N LEU A 18 -5.32 6.74 6.77
CA LEU A 18 -5.72 5.83 7.83
C LEU A 18 -6.66 6.56 8.81
N VAL A 19 -7.93 6.15 8.83
CA VAL A 19 -8.97 6.82 9.65
C VAL A 19 -9.38 6.05 10.88
N ASP A 20 -9.19 4.72 10.90
CA ASP A 20 -9.54 3.89 12.07
C ASP A 20 -8.78 2.56 12.10
N CYS A 21 -8.73 1.93 13.26
CA CYS A 21 -8.25 0.57 13.50
C CYS A 21 -9.30 -0.21 14.29
N VAL A 22 -9.97 -1.15 13.63
CA VAL A 22 -11.17 -1.83 14.14
C VAL A 22 -10.92 -3.31 14.43
N ARG A 23 -11.69 -3.89 15.36
CA ARG A 23 -11.67 -5.33 15.67
C ARG A 23 -12.69 -6.17 14.89
N GLU A 24 -13.65 -5.51 14.27
CA GLU A 24 -14.69 -6.12 13.45
C GLU A 24 -15.10 -5.14 12.35
N HIS A 25 -15.40 -5.64 11.16
CA HIS A 25 -15.93 -4.83 10.06
C HIS A 25 -16.78 -5.71 9.13
N PRO A 26 -17.93 -5.24 8.61
CA PRO A 26 -18.79 -6.01 7.70
C PRO A 26 -18.18 -6.26 6.31
N SER A 27 -16.91 -5.89 6.08
CA SER A 27 -16.29 -6.02 4.77
C SER A 27 -15.92 -7.48 4.52
N VAL A 28 -16.22 -7.99 3.33
CA VAL A 28 -15.78 -9.33 2.90
C VAL A 28 -14.25 -9.48 2.85
N TRP A 29 -13.53 -8.35 2.90
CA TRP A 29 -12.07 -8.29 2.93
C TRP A 29 -11.49 -8.16 4.34
N PHE A 30 -12.33 -8.06 5.38
CA PHE A 30 -11.87 -8.04 6.76
C PHE A 30 -11.41 -9.44 7.17
N VAL A 31 -10.12 -9.56 7.49
CA VAL A 31 -9.50 -10.82 7.91
C VAL A 31 -8.50 -10.54 9.04
N GLY A 32 -8.36 -11.50 9.95
CA GLY A 32 -7.47 -11.37 11.11
C GLY A 32 -8.11 -10.62 12.28
N PRO A 33 -7.32 -10.34 13.34
CA PRO A 33 -7.83 -9.80 14.61
C PRO A 33 -8.09 -8.28 14.59
N TYR A 34 -7.53 -7.56 13.61
CA TYR A 34 -7.67 -6.11 13.45
C TYR A 34 -7.69 -5.74 11.97
N GLY A 35 -8.44 -4.69 11.62
CA GLY A 35 -8.50 -4.13 10.27
C GLY A 35 -8.20 -2.64 10.27
N LEU A 36 -7.47 -2.17 9.25
CA LEU A 36 -7.18 -0.76 9.02
C LEU A 36 -8.24 -0.19 8.08
N VAL A 37 -8.95 0.86 8.51
CA VAL A 37 -9.92 1.56 7.68
C VAL A 37 -9.20 2.69 6.95
N LEU A 38 -9.24 2.65 5.63
CA LEU A 38 -8.56 3.59 4.75
C LEU A 38 -9.58 4.39 3.94
N CYS A 39 -9.35 5.68 3.76
CA CYS A 39 -10.12 6.52 2.84
C CYS A 39 -9.19 7.35 1.95
N GLU A 40 -9.77 8.09 1.00
CA GLU A 40 -9.04 9.02 0.12
C GLU A 40 -7.83 8.39 -0.60
N ALA A 41 -8.00 7.17 -1.11
CA ALA A 41 -6.95 6.49 -1.86
C ALA A 41 -6.58 7.31 -3.11
N LYS A 42 -5.29 7.64 -3.24
CA LYS A 42 -4.72 8.35 -4.39
C LYS A 42 -3.64 7.50 -5.03
N LEU A 43 -3.76 7.28 -6.34
CA LEU A 43 -2.73 6.65 -7.15
C LEU A 43 -1.78 7.73 -7.68
N TYR A 44 -0.48 7.47 -7.64
CA TYR A 44 0.51 8.37 -8.22
C TYR A 44 0.68 8.12 -9.72
N ASP A 45 0.99 9.19 -10.48
CA ASP A 45 1.26 9.10 -11.92
C ASP A 45 2.50 8.25 -12.22
N LYS A 46 3.48 8.25 -11.31
CA LYS A 46 4.73 7.51 -11.42
C LYS A 46 5.02 6.78 -10.11
N PRO A 47 5.30 5.47 -10.13
CA PRO A 47 5.76 4.75 -8.95
C PRO A 47 7.08 5.34 -8.42
N ILE A 48 7.19 5.46 -7.09
CA ILE A 48 8.42 5.90 -6.43
C ILE A 48 9.19 4.66 -5.99
N PRO A 49 10.39 4.37 -6.54
CA PRO A 49 11.18 3.20 -6.16
C PRO A 49 11.44 3.19 -4.65
N CYS A 50 11.07 2.10 -3.97
CA CYS A 50 11.21 1.96 -2.53
C CYS A 50 11.24 0.48 -2.14
N LYS A 51 12.30 0.05 -1.46
CA LYS A 51 12.41 -1.33 -0.95
C LYS A 51 11.46 -1.51 0.24
N GLY A 52 10.64 -2.57 0.20
CA GLY A 52 9.77 -2.94 1.31
C GLY A 52 10.54 -3.31 2.59
N LYS A 53 9.94 -3.02 3.76
CA LYS A 53 10.44 -3.38 5.10
C LYS A 53 9.27 -3.96 5.91
N LEU A 54 9.58 -4.72 6.97
CA LEU A 54 8.57 -5.26 7.89
C LEU A 54 8.06 -4.16 8.84
N GLY A 55 6.78 -4.25 9.23
CA GLY A 55 6.13 -3.26 10.09
C GLY A 55 5.85 -1.93 9.38
N PHE A 56 5.35 -0.94 10.12
CA PHE A 56 5.29 0.44 9.64
C PHE A 56 6.70 1.03 9.59
N PHE A 57 7.04 1.72 8.50
CA PHE A 57 8.37 2.30 8.32
C PHE A 57 8.28 3.64 7.59
N GLU A 58 9.26 4.50 7.84
CA GLU A 58 9.49 5.70 7.05
C GLU A 58 10.19 5.31 5.74
N PRO A 59 9.64 5.70 4.57
CA PRO A 59 10.23 5.37 3.29
C PRO A 59 11.49 6.22 3.06
N ASP A 60 12.54 5.58 2.55
CA ASP A 60 13.75 6.25 2.09
C ASP A 60 13.52 6.67 0.64
N ILE A 61 13.00 7.90 0.45
CA ILE A 61 12.63 8.47 -0.84
C ILE A 61 13.24 9.87 -0.99
N PRO A 62 13.57 10.29 -2.23
CA PRO A 62 13.97 11.67 -2.47
C PRO A 62 12.89 12.65 -2.00
N GLN A 63 13.33 13.75 -1.37
CA GLN A 63 12.45 14.86 -0.97
C GLN A 63 11.96 15.65 -2.19
#